data_AF-A0AA39NJP2-F1
#
_entry.id   AF-A0AA39NJP2-F1
#
_cell.length_a   1.000
_cell.length_b   1.000
_cell.length_c   1.000
_cell.angle_alpha   90.00
_cell.angle_beta   90.00
_cell.angle_gamma   90.00
#
_symmetry.space_group_name_H-M   'P 1'
#
loop_
_entity.id
_entity.type
_entity.pdbx_description
1 polymer ?
#
loop_
_entity_poly.entity_id
_entity_poly.type
_entity_poly.pdbx_seq_one_letter_code
_entity_poly.pdbx_strand_id
1 'polypeptide(L)'
;MVTVDYTEERRAAHNASSRRSYAKHHNLINEKRRDNYRKKKNQRHGCRLEPLVRQAARLVEIEVNSGHSHAEFGMLTQDSPKGFANSVYRQYQQTVTVNCPKGYRSLLDNAVLEISAIERSMLQHEYIILNTTGVRKEMRRLRMVLDPVHTLVGWLEEMLLEAMISPAGLKEKYKNGELAFLID
;
A
#
# COMPACT_ATOMS: atom_id res chain seq x y z
N MET A 1 -26.76 76.05 -11.35
CA MET A 1 -25.31 75.79 -11.42
C MET A 1 -25.10 74.31 -11.14
N VAL A 2 -24.76 73.51 -12.16
CA VAL A 2 -24.53 72.07 -12.03
C VAL A 2 -23.02 71.85 -11.95
N THR A 3 -22.54 71.43 -10.78
CA THR A 3 -21.14 71.05 -10.56
C THR A 3 -20.86 69.74 -11.30
N VAL A 4 -20.15 69.83 -12.43
CA VAL A 4 -19.67 68.67 -13.18
C VAL A 4 -18.57 67.98 -12.37
N ASP A 5 -18.81 66.73 -11.97
CA ASP A 5 -17.87 65.92 -11.19
C ASP A 5 -16.69 65.48 -12.07
N TYR A 6 -15.63 66.29 -12.07
CA TYR A 6 -14.38 66.12 -12.83
C TYR A 6 -13.72 64.72 -12.69
N THR A 7 -14.10 63.93 -11.68
CA THR A 7 -13.54 62.60 -11.43
C THR A 7 -14.15 61.52 -12.32
N GLU A 8 -15.39 61.71 -12.76
CA GLU A 8 -16.12 60.74 -13.58
C GLU A 8 -15.75 60.90 -15.06
N GLU A 9 -15.63 62.15 -15.53
CA GLU A 9 -15.16 62.44 -16.89
C GLU A 9 -13.73 61.94 -17.15
N ARG A 10 -12.83 62.08 -16.18
CA ARG A 10 -11.46 61.53 -16.29
C ARG A 10 -11.46 60.01 -16.41
N ARG A 11 -12.31 59.31 -15.65
CA ARG A 11 -12.47 57.84 -15.75
C ARG A 11 -13.06 57.45 -17.10
N ALA A 12 -14.05 58.17 -17.58
CA ALA A 12 -14.66 57.93 -18.90
C ALA A 12 -13.66 58.12 -20.05
N ALA A 13 -12.87 59.19 -20.02
CA ALA A 13 -11.83 59.47 -21.00
C ALA A 13 -10.71 58.40 -20.99
N HIS A 14 -10.27 58.00 -19.80
CA HIS A 14 -9.28 56.93 -19.64
C HIS A 14 -9.79 55.59 -20.18
N ASN A 15 -11.04 55.22 -19.87
CA ASN A 15 -11.67 54.00 -20.36
C ASN A 15 -11.86 54.02 -21.88
N ALA A 16 -12.23 55.17 -22.46
CA ALA A 16 -12.33 55.35 -23.90
C ALA A 16 -10.96 55.21 -24.59
N SER A 17 -9.91 55.79 -24.01
CA SER A 17 -8.54 55.66 -24.51
C SER A 17 -8.04 54.21 -24.46
N SER A 18 -8.27 53.53 -23.32
CA SER A 18 -7.93 52.12 -23.14
C SER A 18 -8.65 51.22 -24.16
N ARG A 19 -9.95 51.43 -24.39
CA ARG A 19 -10.71 50.71 -25.42
C ARG A 19 -10.15 50.92 -26.83
N ARG A 20 -9.82 52.16 -27.19
CA ARG A 20 -9.22 52.47 -28.50
C ARG A 20 -7.84 51.83 -28.66
N SER A 21 -7.04 51.83 -27.61
CA SER A 21 -5.73 51.15 -27.58
C SER A 21 -5.88 49.64 -27.75
N TYR A 22 -6.79 49.02 -26.99
CA TYR A 22 -7.08 47.59 -27.10
C TYR A 22 -7.58 47.23 -28.50
N ALA A 23 -8.46 48.02 -29.10
CA ALA A 23 -8.95 47.78 -30.47
C ALA A 23 -7.80 47.81 -31.50
N LYS A 24 -6.82 48.71 -31.35
CA LYS A 24 -5.65 48.78 -32.25
C LYS A 24 -4.67 47.63 -32.06
N HIS A 25 -4.47 47.17 -30.82
CA HIS A 25 -3.43 46.17 -30.49
C HIS A 25 -3.98 44.76 -30.23
N HIS A 26 -5.29 44.55 -30.35
CA HIS A 26 -5.98 43.29 -30.06
C HIS A 26 -5.36 42.09 -30.80
N ASN A 27 -5.04 42.26 -32.09
CA ASN A 27 -4.49 41.18 -32.91
C ASN A 27 -3.10 40.78 -32.41
N LEU A 28 -2.22 41.75 -32.12
CA LEU A 28 -0.89 41.53 -31.56
C LEU A 28 -0.96 40.85 -30.18
N ILE A 29 -1.91 41.26 -29.33
CA ILE A 29 -2.13 40.65 -28.02
C ILE A 29 -2.55 39.19 -28.17
N ASN A 30 -3.47 38.90 -29.08
CA ASN A 30 -3.95 37.54 -29.32
C ASN A 30 -2.90 36.65 -29.98
N GLU A 31 -2.09 37.18 -30.88
CA GLU A 31 -0.97 36.47 -31.50
C GLU A 31 0.08 36.08 -30.45
N LYS A 32 0.49 37.03 -29.59
CA LYS A 32 1.39 36.75 -28.47
C LYS A 32 0.82 35.72 -27.48
N ARG A 33 -0.50 35.72 -27.26
CA ARG A 33 -1.19 34.69 -26.46
C ARG A 33 -1.11 33.33 -27.15
N ARG A 34 -1.40 33.24 -28.45
CA ARG A 34 -1.33 32.00 -29.24
C ARG A 34 0.08 31.42 -29.26
N ASP A 35 1.10 32.24 -29.41
CA ASP A 35 2.51 31.81 -29.38
C ASP A 35 2.92 31.28 -28.02
N ASN A 36 2.50 31.95 -26.93
CA ASN A 36 2.71 31.44 -25.58
C ASN A 36 2.00 30.10 -25.34
N TYR A 37 0.79 29.92 -25.88
CA TYR A 37 0.09 28.63 -25.83
C TYR A 37 0.83 27.54 -26.61
N ARG A 38 1.35 27.85 -27.82
CA ARG A 38 2.16 26.90 -28.61
C ARG A 38 3.45 26.51 -27.89
N LYS A 39 4.18 27.48 -27.31
CA LYS A 39 5.38 27.22 -26.51
C LYS A 39 5.08 26.35 -25.28
N LYS A 40 4.01 26.65 -24.53
CA LYS A 40 3.57 25.83 -23.39
C LYS A 40 3.10 24.44 -23.79
N LYS A 41 2.43 24.30 -24.95
CA LYS A 41 1.99 22.99 -25.48
C LYS A 41 3.20 22.12 -25.84
N ASN A 42 4.22 22.70 -26.45
CA ASN A 42 5.44 21.98 -26.83
C ASN A 42 6.28 21.60 -25.59
N GLN A 43 6.31 22.41 -24.53
CA GLN A 43 6.90 22.03 -23.25
C GLN A 43 6.19 20.85 -22.57
N ARG A 44 4.87 20.72 -22.71
CA ARG A 44 4.09 19.60 -22.14
C ARG A 44 4.34 18.26 -22.84
N HIS A 45 5.00 18.24 -24.00
CA HIS A 45 5.33 17.01 -24.74
C HIS A 45 6.78 16.56 -24.57
N GLY A 46 7.64 17.33 -23.89
CA GLY A 46 9.07 17.02 -23.76
C GLY A 46 9.42 15.87 -22.81
N CYS A 47 8.67 15.63 -21.73
CA CYS A 47 9.05 14.63 -20.72
C CYS A 47 7.82 13.94 -20.10
N ARG A 48 7.03 13.21 -20.90
CA ARG A 48 5.99 12.32 -20.35
C ARG A 48 6.49 10.90 -20.03
N LEU A 49 7.74 10.59 -20.40
CA LEU A 49 8.38 9.30 -20.15
C LEU A 49 8.85 9.15 -18.71
N GLU A 50 9.26 10.22 -18.03
CA GLU A 50 9.77 10.13 -16.66
C GLU A 50 8.76 9.52 -15.66
N PRO A 51 7.47 9.93 -15.68
CA PRO A 51 6.46 9.30 -14.84
C PRO A 51 6.23 7.81 -15.18
N LEU A 52 6.28 7.46 -16.47
CA LEU A 52 6.07 6.08 -16.93
C LEU A 52 7.27 5.17 -16.62
N VAL A 53 8.50 5.68 -16.74
CA VAL A 53 9.72 4.98 -16.36
C VAL A 53 9.77 4.78 -14.85
N ARG A 54 9.42 5.81 -14.06
CA ARG A 54 9.28 5.67 -12.59
C ARG A 54 8.17 4.68 -12.22
N GLN A 55 7.05 4.68 -12.94
CA GLN A 55 5.96 3.73 -12.71
C GLN A 55 6.38 2.30 -13.07
N ALA A 56 7.06 2.10 -14.20
CA ALA A 56 7.59 0.80 -14.61
C ALA A 56 8.65 0.27 -13.65
N ALA A 57 9.58 1.12 -13.18
CA ALA A 57 10.58 0.74 -12.19
C ALA A 57 9.93 0.26 -10.89
N ARG A 58 8.91 0.99 -10.38
CA ARG A 58 8.15 0.57 -9.19
C ARG A 58 7.46 -0.78 -9.41
N LEU A 59 6.89 -1.01 -10.60
CA LEU A 59 6.23 -2.29 -10.90
C LEU A 59 7.21 -3.47 -10.93
N VAL A 60 8.43 -3.26 -11.46
CA VAL A 60 9.49 -4.28 -11.46
C VAL A 60 9.97 -4.57 -10.03
N GLU A 61 10.21 -3.53 -9.23
CA GLU A 61 10.58 -3.70 -7.82
C GLU A 61 9.51 -4.49 -7.04
N ILE A 62 8.22 -4.23 -7.29
CA ILE A 62 7.11 -4.98 -6.70
C ILE A 62 7.14 -6.44 -7.11
N GLU A 63 7.32 -6.74 -8.40
CA GLU A 63 7.30 -8.12 -8.89
C GLU A 63 8.47 -8.93 -8.31
N VAL A 64 9.66 -8.32 -8.20
CA VAL A 64 10.84 -8.94 -7.59
C VAL A 64 10.63 -9.15 -6.08
N ASN A 65 10.18 -8.14 -5.35
CA ASN A 65 10.04 -8.21 -3.89
C ASN A 65 8.85 -9.10 -3.47
N SER A 66 7.73 -9.05 -4.18
CA SER A 66 6.59 -9.94 -3.92
C SER A 66 6.93 -11.40 -4.22
N GLY A 67 7.70 -11.65 -5.28
CA GLY A 67 8.26 -12.98 -5.57
C GLY A 67 9.22 -13.45 -4.47
N HIS A 68 10.03 -12.56 -3.92
CA HIS A 68 10.94 -12.86 -2.83
C HIS A 68 10.19 -13.25 -1.55
N SER A 69 9.22 -12.44 -1.10
CA SER A 69 8.42 -12.75 0.09
C SER A 69 7.58 -14.02 -0.07
N HIS A 70 7.09 -14.32 -1.28
CA HIS A 70 6.41 -15.59 -1.55
C HIS A 70 7.36 -16.79 -1.42
N ALA A 71 8.56 -16.69 -2.01
CA ALA A 71 9.55 -17.76 -1.93
C ALA A 71 10.03 -17.96 -0.47
N GLU A 72 10.26 -16.88 0.26
CA GLU A 72 10.60 -16.90 1.68
C GLU A 72 9.52 -17.62 2.50
N PHE A 73 8.24 -17.29 2.29
CA PHE A 73 7.12 -17.96 2.93
C PHE A 73 7.06 -19.46 2.60
N GLY A 74 7.22 -19.83 1.33
CA GLY A 74 7.25 -21.23 0.89
C GLY A 74 8.39 -22.01 1.55
N MET A 75 9.59 -21.45 1.59
CA MET A 75 10.75 -22.07 2.24
C MET A 75 10.54 -22.24 3.75
N LEU A 76 10.07 -21.20 4.43
CA LEU A 76 9.86 -21.20 5.87
C LEU A 76 8.78 -22.21 6.29
N THR A 77 7.68 -22.27 5.52
CA THR A 77 6.56 -23.17 5.80
C THR A 77 6.72 -24.56 5.20
N GLN A 78 7.78 -24.80 4.42
CA GLN A 78 7.95 -25.99 3.59
C GLN A 78 6.72 -26.28 2.73
N ASP A 79 6.17 -25.21 2.14
CA ASP A 79 4.93 -25.20 1.36
C ASP A 79 3.69 -25.74 2.10
N SER A 80 3.73 -25.78 3.44
CA SER A 80 2.62 -26.23 4.28
C SER A 80 2.43 -25.32 5.50
N PRO A 81 1.60 -24.27 5.39
CA PRO A 81 1.26 -23.41 6.52
C PRO A 81 0.68 -24.19 7.72
N LYS A 82 -0.19 -25.18 7.45
CA LYS A 82 -0.76 -26.07 8.47
C LYS A 82 0.33 -26.93 9.12
N GLY A 83 1.27 -27.44 8.33
CA GLY A 83 2.44 -28.18 8.83
C GLY A 83 3.35 -27.33 9.71
N PHE A 84 3.61 -26.08 9.30
CA PHE A 84 4.38 -25.12 10.08
C PHE A 84 3.72 -24.79 11.42
N ALA A 85 2.43 -24.42 11.42
CA ALA A 85 1.66 -24.15 12.63
C ALA A 85 1.70 -25.33 13.61
N ASN A 86 1.51 -26.54 13.09
CA ASN A 86 1.59 -27.78 13.88
C ASN A 86 2.99 -28.02 14.46
N SER A 87 4.05 -27.74 13.69
CA SER A 87 5.43 -27.85 14.15
C SER A 87 5.72 -26.87 15.30
N VAL A 88 5.31 -25.60 15.13
CA VAL A 88 5.46 -24.55 16.16
C VAL A 88 4.73 -24.94 17.44
N TYR A 89 3.48 -25.42 17.34
CA TYR A 89 2.73 -25.93 18.49
C TYR A 89 3.49 -27.05 19.22
N ARG A 90 3.98 -28.06 18.47
CA ARG A 90 4.69 -29.21 19.05
C ARG A 90 5.98 -28.78 19.76
N GLN A 91 6.74 -27.88 19.16
CA GLN A 91 7.95 -27.32 19.76
C GLN A 91 7.61 -26.57 21.06
N TYR A 92 6.58 -25.72 21.05
CA TYR A 92 6.12 -25.04 22.26
C TYR A 92 5.72 -26.04 23.36
N GLN A 93 4.92 -27.06 23.04
CA GLN A 93 4.47 -28.05 24.02
C GLN A 93 5.61 -28.85 24.65
N GLN A 94 6.70 -29.11 23.91
CA GLN A 94 7.88 -29.79 24.46
C GLN A 94 8.58 -28.97 25.55
N THR A 95 8.40 -27.65 25.55
CA THR A 95 8.98 -26.76 26.58
C THR A 95 8.12 -26.69 27.85
N VAL A 96 6.85 -27.12 27.77
CA VAL A 96 5.95 -27.16 28.92
C VAL A 96 6.32 -28.35 29.80
N THR A 97 6.93 -28.06 30.95
CA THR A 97 7.39 -29.06 31.90
C THR A 97 6.89 -28.75 33.31
N VAL A 98 7.07 -29.68 34.26
CA VAL A 98 6.72 -29.45 35.68
C VAL A 98 7.44 -28.21 36.23
N ASN A 99 8.70 -27.99 35.82
CA ASN A 99 9.53 -26.87 36.25
C ASN A 99 9.27 -25.59 35.43
N CYS A 100 8.66 -25.72 34.25
CA CYS A 100 8.30 -24.61 33.38
C CYS A 100 6.86 -24.79 32.86
N PRO A 101 5.83 -24.61 33.72
CA PRO A 101 4.45 -24.90 33.37
C PRO A 101 3.88 -23.96 32.30
N LYS A 102 4.56 -22.82 32.05
CA LYS A 102 4.20 -21.86 30.99
C LYS A 102 4.87 -22.15 29.64
N GLY A 103 5.88 -23.03 29.62
CA GLY A 103 6.75 -23.22 28.47
C GLY A 103 7.50 -21.94 28.05
N TYR A 104 8.21 -22.02 26.92
CA TYR A 104 8.88 -20.89 26.30
C TYR A 104 7.97 -20.22 25.28
N ARG A 105 7.22 -19.23 25.76
CA ARG A 105 6.34 -18.39 24.95
C ARG A 105 7.06 -17.73 23.76
N SER A 106 8.35 -17.44 23.90
CA SER A 106 9.17 -16.85 22.83
C SER A 106 9.17 -17.64 21.53
N LEU A 107 8.91 -18.96 21.56
CA LEU A 107 8.75 -19.76 20.34
C LEU A 107 7.53 -19.31 19.51
N LEU A 108 6.41 -19.03 20.19
CA LEU A 108 5.19 -18.53 19.55
C LEU A 108 5.35 -17.07 19.13
N ASP A 109 5.88 -16.22 20.03
CA ASP A 109 6.10 -14.81 19.72
C ASP A 109 7.03 -14.64 18.50
N ASN A 110 8.14 -15.39 18.44
CA ASN A 110 9.07 -15.32 17.31
C ASN A 110 8.42 -15.79 16.00
N ALA A 111 7.63 -16.87 16.04
CA ALA A 111 6.91 -17.35 14.86
C ALA A 111 5.90 -16.31 14.36
N VAL A 112 5.12 -15.69 15.26
CA VAL A 112 4.22 -14.58 14.90
C VAL A 112 5.02 -13.44 14.27
N LEU A 113 6.11 -13.00 14.90
CA LEU A 113 6.94 -11.90 14.41
C LEU A 113 7.51 -12.16 13.01
N GLU A 114 7.98 -13.39 12.75
CA GLU A 114 8.57 -13.78 11.47
C GLU A 114 7.53 -13.78 10.36
N ILE A 115 6.37 -14.43 10.55
CA ILE A 115 5.31 -14.45 9.54
C ILE A 115 4.70 -13.05 9.35
N SER A 116 4.49 -12.27 10.42
CA SER A 116 4.01 -10.89 10.30
C SER A 116 5.01 -9.95 9.62
N ALA A 117 6.31 -10.26 9.60
CA ALA A 117 7.27 -9.50 8.81
C ALA A 117 7.06 -9.73 7.30
N ILE A 118 6.84 -10.99 6.91
CA ILE A 118 6.50 -11.37 5.52
C ILE A 118 5.16 -10.73 5.13
N GLU A 119 4.15 -10.83 5.98
CA GLU A 119 2.83 -10.23 5.74
C GLU A 119 2.93 -8.73 5.49
N ARG A 120 3.63 -8.00 6.37
CA ARG A 120 3.84 -6.54 6.21
C ARG A 120 4.54 -6.19 4.90
N SER A 121 5.55 -6.97 4.49
CA SER A 121 6.20 -6.81 3.18
C SER A 121 5.19 -6.97 2.03
N MET A 122 4.32 -7.99 2.10
CA MET A 122 3.29 -8.21 1.07
C MET A 122 2.19 -7.13 1.06
N LEU A 123 1.77 -6.64 2.23
CA LEU A 123 0.80 -5.54 2.33
C LEU A 123 1.34 -4.22 1.76
N GLN A 124 2.66 -3.98 1.85
CA GLN A 124 3.28 -2.85 1.15
C GLN A 124 3.12 -2.97 -0.36
N HIS A 125 3.25 -4.19 -0.92
CA HIS A 125 2.97 -4.41 -2.33
C HIS A 125 1.49 -4.19 -2.69
N GLU A 126 0.56 -4.59 -1.82
CA GLU A 126 -0.87 -4.35 -2.00
C GLU A 126 -1.17 -2.86 -2.16
N TYR A 127 -0.64 -2.04 -1.25
CA TYR A 127 -0.78 -0.59 -1.30
C TYR A 127 -0.25 0.00 -2.61
N ILE A 128 0.90 -0.47 -3.10
CA ILE A 128 1.47 0.07 -4.34
C ILE A 128 0.66 -0.38 -5.56
N ILE A 129 0.20 -1.63 -5.62
CA ILE A 129 -0.66 -2.14 -6.71
C ILE A 129 -1.95 -1.32 -6.80
N LEU A 130 -2.62 -1.09 -5.66
CA LEU A 130 -3.83 -0.28 -5.59
C LEU A 130 -3.61 1.14 -6.13
N ASN A 131 -2.45 1.74 -5.85
CA ASN A 131 -2.12 3.11 -6.28
C ASN A 131 -1.58 3.21 -7.72
N THR A 132 -1.20 2.11 -8.37
CA THR A 132 -0.51 2.14 -9.68
C THR A 132 -1.28 1.47 -10.81
N THR A 133 -1.88 0.30 -10.56
CA THR A 133 -2.53 -0.53 -11.59
C THR A 133 -4.00 -0.84 -11.27
N GLY A 134 -4.41 -0.63 -10.01
CA GLY A 134 -5.77 -0.87 -9.52
C GLY A 134 -6.07 -2.35 -9.27
N VAL A 135 -7.33 -2.68 -9.03
CA VAL A 135 -7.80 -4.03 -8.63
C VAL A 135 -7.94 -4.96 -9.85
N ARG A 136 -6.82 -5.25 -10.53
CA ARG A 136 -6.78 -6.13 -11.71
C ARG A 136 -6.11 -7.48 -11.38
N LYS A 137 -5.51 -8.13 -12.38
CA LYS A 137 -4.95 -9.48 -12.30
C LYS A 137 -3.81 -9.58 -11.27
N GLU A 138 -3.07 -8.50 -11.11
CA GLU A 138 -1.95 -8.32 -10.19
C GLU A 138 -2.43 -8.43 -8.75
N MET A 139 -3.52 -7.74 -8.41
CA MET A 139 -4.15 -7.83 -7.10
C MET A 139 -4.63 -9.25 -6.78
N ARG A 140 -5.23 -9.93 -7.77
CA ARG A 140 -5.64 -11.33 -7.60
C ARG A 140 -4.43 -12.24 -7.34
N ARG A 141 -3.32 -12.05 -8.06
CA ARG A 141 -2.07 -12.80 -7.84
C ARG A 141 -1.48 -12.55 -6.45
N LEU A 142 -1.44 -11.30 -6.01
CA LEU A 142 -0.98 -10.98 -4.67
C LEU A 142 -1.86 -11.64 -3.60
N ARG A 143 -3.19 -11.60 -3.74
CA ARG A 143 -4.10 -12.24 -2.77
C ARG A 143 -3.91 -13.76 -2.67
N MET A 144 -3.71 -14.46 -3.79
CA MET A 144 -3.40 -15.90 -3.76
C MET A 144 -2.19 -16.24 -2.89
N VAL A 145 -1.26 -15.29 -2.75
CA VAL A 145 -0.04 -15.43 -1.97
C VAL A 145 -0.20 -14.88 -0.54
N LEU A 146 -0.91 -13.76 -0.38
CA LEU A 146 -1.13 -13.09 0.90
C LEU A 146 -2.15 -13.81 1.79
N ASP A 147 -3.22 -14.36 1.23
CA ASP A 147 -4.30 -15.01 2.01
C ASP A 147 -3.77 -16.17 2.87
N PRO A 148 -2.89 -17.08 2.35
CA PRO A 148 -2.24 -18.10 3.18
C PRO A 148 -1.36 -17.53 4.30
N VAL A 149 -0.65 -16.41 4.05
CA VAL A 149 0.19 -15.75 5.06
C VAL A 149 -0.69 -15.20 6.18
N HIS A 150 -1.73 -14.46 5.83
CA HIS A 150 -2.68 -13.88 6.79
C HIS A 150 -3.35 -14.97 7.64
N THR A 151 -3.76 -16.06 6.99
CA THR A 151 -4.34 -17.22 7.66
C THR A 151 -3.36 -17.82 8.68
N LEU A 152 -2.09 -17.97 8.31
CA LEU A 152 -1.08 -18.51 9.22
C LEU A 152 -0.79 -17.57 10.40
N VAL A 153 -0.74 -16.25 10.18
CA VAL A 153 -0.61 -15.27 11.28
C VAL A 153 -1.75 -15.47 12.27
N GLY A 154 -2.99 -15.54 11.80
CA GLY A 154 -4.16 -15.73 12.67
C GLY A 154 -4.09 -17.02 13.49
N TRP A 155 -3.61 -18.12 12.91
CA TRP A 155 -3.40 -19.38 13.65
C TRP A 155 -2.32 -19.27 14.73
N LEU A 156 -1.22 -18.58 14.43
CA LEU A 156 -0.13 -18.37 15.40
C LEU A 156 -0.55 -17.43 16.52
N GLU A 157 -1.32 -16.38 16.21
CA GLU A 157 -1.89 -15.47 17.21
C GLU A 157 -2.89 -16.18 18.12
N GLU A 158 -3.77 -17.03 17.58
CA GLU A 158 -4.67 -17.88 18.38
C GLU A 158 -3.86 -18.75 19.35
N MET A 159 -2.86 -19.48 18.87
CA MET A 159 -2.00 -20.30 19.72
C MET A 159 -1.31 -19.48 20.81
N LEU A 160 -0.80 -18.30 20.47
CA LEU A 160 -0.15 -17.41 21.41
C LEU A 160 -1.12 -16.95 22.51
N LEU A 161 -2.32 -16.52 22.13
CA LEU A 161 -3.36 -16.08 23.06
C LEU A 161 -3.77 -17.21 24.01
N GLU A 162 -4.02 -18.41 23.47
CA GLU A 162 -4.37 -19.58 24.27
C GLU A 162 -3.23 -20.00 25.21
N ALA A 163 -1.97 -19.97 24.76
CA ALA A 163 -0.80 -20.23 25.60
C ALA A 163 -0.67 -19.20 26.74
N MET A 164 -1.01 -17.93 26.49
CA MET A 164 -1.00 -16.88 27.49
C MET A 164 -2.09 -17.07 28.56
N ILE A 165 -3.26 -17.58 28.17
CA ILE A 165 -4.37 -17.88 29.07
C ILE A 165 -4.08 -19.15 29.87
N SER A 166 -3.83 -20.26 29.17
CA SER A 166 -3.60 -21.57 29.76
C SER A 166 -2.86 -22.49 28.78
N PRO A 167 -1.59 -22.83 29.04
CA PRO A 167 -0.85 -23.85 28.27
C PRO A 167 -1.56 -25.21 28.23
N ALA A 168 -2.25 -25.56 29.33
CA ALA A 168 -3.07 -26.76 29.42
C ALA A 168 -4.34 -26.65 28.55
N GLY A 169 -4.99 -25.48 28.54
CA GLY A 169 -6.14 -25.19 27.69
C GLY A 169 -5.78 -25.26 26.20
N LEU A 170 -4.66 -24.65 25.79
CA LEU A 170 -4.14 -24.78 24.43
C LEU A 170 -3.92 -26.25 24.04
N LYS A 171 -3.37 -27.06 24.95
CA LYS A 171 -3.16 -28.51 24.71
C LYS A 171 -4.47 -29.27 24.55
N GLU A 172 -5.49 -28.90 25.32
CA GLU A 172 -6.82 -29.50 25.23
C GLU A 172 -7.51 -29.12 23.91
N LYS A 173 -7.51 -27.85 23.53
CA LYS A 173 -8.01 -27.38 22.23
C LYS A 173 -7.35 -28.10 21.07
N TYR A 174 -6.04 -28.27 21.10
CA TYR A 174 -5.32 -29.03 20.07
C TYR A 174 -5.79 -30.48 19.99
N LYS A 175 -5.97 -31.16 21.14
CA LYS A 175 -6.44 -32.56 21.17
C LYS A 175 -7.86 -32.70 20.65
N ASN A 176 -8.71 -31.72 20.92
CA ASN A 176 -10.10 -31.71 20.47
C ASN A 176 -10.26 -31.25 19.02
N GLY A 177 -9.19 -30.80 18.36
CA GLY A 177 -9.26 -30.25 16.99
C GLY A 177 -9.92 -28.87 16.92
N GLU A 178 -9.92 -28.12 18.02
CA GLU A 178 -10.62 -26.83 18.13
C GLU A 178 -9.78 -25.64 17.65
N LEU A 179 -8.48 -25.82 17.42
CA LEU A 179 -7.62 -24.76 16.88
C LEU A 179 -7.92 -24.54 15.40
N ALA A 180 -7.94 -23.28 14.95
CA ALA A 180 -8.38 -22.93 13.61
C ALA A 180 -7.58 -23.62 12.49
N PHE A 181 -6.29 -23.93 12.70
CA PHE A 181 -5.49 -24.65 11.71
C PHE A 181 -5.81 -26.15 11.61
N LEU A 182 -6.57 -26.71 12.56
CA LEU A 182 -6.98 -28.12 12.57
C LEU A 182 -8.37 -28.34 11.95
N ILE A 183 -9.17 -27.29 11.85
CA ILE A 183 -10.49 -27.31 11.21
C ILE A 183 -10.28 -27.38 9.69
N ASP A 184 -11.02 -28.26 9.01
CA ASP A 184 -10.98 -28.44 7.55
C ASP A 184 -11.94 -27.50 6.81
#